data_AF-A0A1H6ATS9-F1
#
_entry.id   AF-A0A1H6ATS9-F1
#
_cell.length_a   1.000
_cell.length_b   1.000
_cell.length_c   1.000
_cell.angle_alpha   90.00
_cell.angle_beta   90.00
_cell.angle_gamma   90.00
#
_symmetry.space_group_name_H-M   'P 1'
#
loop_
_entity.id
_entity.type
_entity.pdbx_description
1 polymer ?
#
loop_
_entity_poly.entity_id
_entity_poly.type
_entity_poly.pdbx_seq_one_letter_code
_entity_poly.pdbx_strand_id
1 'polypeptide(L)'
;MAHGLEIRDPFLDKEFLDMAVRIKAEEKMPKTYYGKEKYVLKKAFDTPNDPYLPAEVLWRQKEQFSDGIGYNWIDQLIEYCFLQVADKKLAVAAVALPCNAPTTKEAYLQRSIFSTYYPQIISVQTVRK
;
A
#
# COMPACT_ATOMS: atom_id res chain seq x y z
N MET A 1 11.86 2.64 -14.64
CA MET A 1 12.22 2.78 -13.22
C MET A 1 13.01 4.06 -13.04
N ALA A 2 12.66 4.90 -12.08
CA ALA A 2 13.18 6.28 -11.98
C ALA A 2 14.70 6.38 -11.73
N HIS A 3 15.30 5.35 -11.13
CA HIS A 3 16.72 5.36 -10.73
C HIS A 3 17.55 4.22 -11.33
N GLY A 4 17.05 3.53 -12.36
CA GLY A 4 17.79 2.45 -13.03
C GLY A 4 18.10 1.22 -12.16
N LEU A 5 17.47 1.09 -10.98
CA LEU A 5 17.62 -0.05 -10.08
C LEU A 5 16.58 -1.12 -10.38
N GLU A 6 16.98 -2.39 -10.40
CA GLU A 6 16.07 -3.53 -10.57
C GLU A 6 15.44 -3.97 -9.25
N ILE A 7 14.11 -4.02 -9.20
CA ILE A 7 13.35 -4.53 -8.04
C ILE A 7 13.04 -6.01 -8.28
N ARG A 8 13.38 -6.87 -7.32
CA ARG A 8 12.95 -8.27 -7.27
C ARG A 8 12.09 -8.49 -6.04
N ASP A 9 10.92 -9.11 -6.21
CA ASP A 9 10.01 -9.46 -5.13
C ASP A 9 9.85 -10.99 -5.06
N PRO A 10 10.60 -11.68 -4.18
CA PRO A 10 10.54 -13.13 -4.05
C PRO A 10 9.16 -13.65 -3.62
N PHE A 11 8.32 -12.84 -2.97
CA PHE A 11 6.97 -13.26 -2.58
C PHE A 11 6.00 -13.34 -3.77
N LEU A 12 6.40 -12.83 -4.94
CA LEU A 12 5.65 -12.94 -6.20
C LEU A 12 6.26 -13.98 -7.15
N ASP A 13 7.24 -14.76 -6.69
CA ASP A 13 7.74 -15.91 -7.45
C ASP A 13 6.61 -16.91 -7.73
N LYS A 14 6.62 -17.52 -8.92
CA LYS A 14 5.56 -18.41 -9.38
C LYS A 14 5.45 -19.67 -8.52
N GLU A 15 6.57 -20.32 -8.20
CA GLU A 15 6.58 -21.55 -7.42
C GLU A 15 6.17 -21.27 -5.97
N PHE A 16 6.64 -20.15 -5.43
CA PHE A 16 6.21 -19.68 -4.12
C PHE A 16 4.70 -19.44 -4.08
N LEU A 17 4.13 -18.73 -5.08
CA LEU A 17 2.69 -18.48 -5.16
C LEU A 17 1.88 -19.77 -5.32
N ASP A 18 2.32 -20.69 -6.18
CA ASP A 18 1.66 -21.99 -6.41
C ASP A 18 1.57 -22.81 -5.12
N MET A 19 2.60 -22.76 -4.27
CA MET A 19 2.58 -23.38 -2.95
C MET A 19 1.71 -22.57 -1.97
N ALA A 20 1.94 -21.26 -1.87
CA ALA A 20 1.29 -20.41 -0.89
C ALA A 20 -0.24 -20.38 -1.06
N VAL A 21 -0.75 -20.38 -2.29
CA VAL A 21 -2.19 -20.39 -2.59
C VAL A 21 -2.86 -21.69 -2.14
N ARG A 22 -2.16 -22.83 -2.17
CA ARG A 22 -2.70 -24.15 -1.75
C ARG A 22 -2.85 -24.31 -0.24
N ILE A 23 -2.20 -23.45 0.56
CA ILE A 23 -2.41 -23.43 2.00
C ILE A 23 -3.87 -23.09 2.29
N LYS A 24 -4.52 -23.92 3.13
CA LYS A 24 -5.90 -23.72 3.60
C LYS A 24 -6.12 -22.28 4.08
N ALA A 25 -7.23 -21.67 3.68
CA ALA A 25 -7.48 -20.26 3.94
C ALA A 25 -7.56 -19.95 5.45
N GLU A 26 -8.10 -20.89 6.23
CA GLU A 26 -8.21 -20.81 7.68
C GLU A 26 -6.85 -20.60 8.35
N GLU A 27 -5.80 -21.24 7.82
CA GLU A 27 -4.44 -21.13 8.34
C GLU A 27 -3.80 -19.75 8.08
N LYS A 28 -4.36 -18.98 7.13
CA LYS A 28 -3.90 -17.62 6.84
C LYS A 28 -4.63 -16.56 7.65
N MET A 29 -5.72 -16.94 8.32
CA MET A 29 -6.56 -16.00 9.07
C MET A 29 -5.93 -15.69 10.44
N PRO A 30 -5.73 -14.42 10.80
CA PRO A 30 -5.17 -14.05 12.11
C PRO A 30 -5.97 -14.61 13.31
N LYS A 31 -7.29 -14.71 13.16
CA LYS A 31 -8.19 -15.27 14.21
C LYS A 31 -7.85 -16.70 14.60
N THR A 32 -7.28 -17.49 13.69
CA THR A 32 -6.85 -18.87 13.94
C THR A 32 -5.69 -18.93 14.95
N TYR A 33 -4.91 -17.84 15.03
CA TYR A 33 -3.68 -17.75 15.80
C TYR A 33 -3.66 -16.53 16.74
N TYR A 34 -4.73 -16.33 17.51
CA TYR A 34 -4.84 -15.28 18.53
C TYR A 34 -4.59 -13.85 18.00
N GLY A 35 -5.02 -13.58 16.77
CA GLY A 35 -4.85 -12.28 16.11
C GLY A 35 -3.49 -12.07 15.45
N LYS A 36 -2.58 -13.06 15.47
CA LYS A 36 -1.26 -12.94 14.83
C LYS A 36 -1.38 -13.03 13.31
N GLU A 37 -1.07 -11.94 12.62
CA GLU A 37 -1.00 -11.92 11.17
C GLU A 37 0.18 -12.73 10.63
N LYS A 38 -0.02 -13.32 9.44
CA LYS A 38 1.01 -14.09 8.72
C LYS A 38 1.65 -15.19 9.60
N TYR A 39 0.88 -15.79 10.52
CA TYR A 39 1.41 -16.76 11.48
C TYR A 39 2.16 -17.91 10.82
N VAL A 40 1.59 -18.55 9.80
CA VAL A 40 2.23 -19.69 9.10
C VAL A 40 3.58 -19.28 8.50
N LEU A 41 3.69 -18.07 7.94
CA LEU A 41 4.96 -17.55 7.44
C LEU A 41 5.95 -17.37 8.58
N LYS A 42 5.56 -16.70 9.67
CA LYS A 42 6.43 -16.50 10.84
C LYS A 42 6.89 -17.84 11.42
N LYS A 43 5.98 -18.80 11.53
CA LYS A 43 6.26 -20.13 12.09
C LYS A 43 7.22 -20.95 11.22
N ALA A 44 7.18 -20.79 9.90
CA ALA A 44 8.12 -21.46 9.00
C ALA A 44 9.59 -21.01 9.20
N PHE A 45 9.82 -19.83 9.78
CA PHE A 45 11.14 -19.28 10.10
C PHE A 45 11.44 -19.26 11.62
N ASP A 46 10.57 -19.88 12.43
CA ASP A 46 10.75 -20.02 13.88
C ASP A 46 11.65 -21.23 14.17
N THR A 47 12.96 -21.02 14.06
CA THR A 47 14.02 -22.03 14.24
C THR A 47 14.88 -21.71 15.47
N PRO A 48 14.46 -22.08 16.71
CA PRO A 48 15.08 -21.57 17.94
C PRO A 48 16.57 -21.92 18.12
N ASN A 49 17.00 -23.05 17.56
CA ASN A 49 18.39 -23.50 17.65
C ASN A 49 19.31 -22.88 16.59
N ASP A 50 18.73 -22.29 15.54
CA ASP A 50 19.45 -21.63 14.43
C ASP A 50 18.56 -20.53 13.83
N PRO A 51 18.39 -19.39 14.53
CA PRO A 51 17.36 -18.42 14.21
C PRO A 51 17.71 -17.57 12.98
N TYR A 52 16.80 -17.50 12.01
CA TYR A 52 16.92 -16.56 10.87
C TYR A 52 16.80 -15.09 11.28
N LEU A 53 16.00 -14.81 12.31
CA LEU A 53 15.69 -13.48 12.81
C LEU A 53 15.61 -13.48 14.34
N PRO A 54 15.93 -12.36 15.02
CA PRO A 54 15.62 -12.20 16.44
C PRO A 54 14.13 -12.42 16.72
N ALA A 55 13.81 -13.01 17.87
CA ALA A 55 12.43 -13.35 18.23
C ALA A 55 11.52 -12.12 18.24
N GLU A 56 12.03 -10.97 18.70
CA GLU A 56 11.29 -9.71 18.70
C GLU A 56 10.97 -9.20 17.30
N VAL A 57 11.79 -9.52 16.29
CA VAL A 57 11.54 -9.15 14.88
C VAL A 57 10.58 -10.14 14.23
N LEU A 58 10.81 -11.44 14.41
CA LEU A 58 10.00 -12.51 13.83
C LEU A 58 8.54 -12.40 14.25
N TRP A 59 8.32 -12.11 15.54
CA TRP A 59 6.99 -12.07 16.14
C TRP A 59 6.42 -10.65 16.29
N ARG A 60 7.11 -9.62 15.79
CA ARG A 60 6.61 -8.23 15.79
C ARG A 60 5.27 -8.12 15.09
N GLN A 61 4.37 -7.31 15.66
CA GLN A 61 3.10 -7.00 15.02
C GLN A 61 3.34 -6.21 13.72
N LYS A 62 2.55 -6.53 12.68
CA LYS A 62 2.56 -5.75 11.44
C LYS A 62 2.05 -4.33 11.71
N GLU A 63 2.89 -3.37 11.37
CA GLU A 63 2.52 -1.95 11.28
C GLU A 63 2.20 -1.55 9.83
N GLN A 64 1.49 -0.44 9.70
CA GLN A 64 1.26 0.19 8.40
C GLN A 64 2.55 0.88 7.93
N PHE A 65 2.77 0.95 6.61
CA PHE A 65 3.99 1.56 6.07
C PHE A 65 4.18 3.02 6.48
N SER A 66 3.07 3.74 6.61
CA SER A 66 3.06 5.14 7.08
C SER A 66 3.72 5.32 8.43
N ASP A 67 3.42 4.42 9.35
CA ASP A 67 3.84 4.52 10.75
C ASP A 67 5.34 4.21 10.85
N GLY A 68 5.83 3.31 9.99
CA GLY A 68 7.23 2.94 9.90
C GLY A 68 8.14 3.95 9.18
N ILE A 69 7.58 4.86 8.37
CA ILE A 69 8.36 5.91 7.66
C ILE A 69 8.49 7.18 8.52
N GLY A 70 7.51 7.43 9.40
CA GLY A 70 7.52 8.51 10.38
C GLY A 70 6.14 9.13 10.55
N TYR A 71 5.67 9.18 11.79
CA TYR A 71 4.30 9.58 12.14
C TYR A 71 3.87 10.95 11.57
N ASN A 72 4.80 11.91 11.48
CA ASN A 72 4.49 13.26 11.01
C ASN A 72 4.40 13.40 9.47
N TRP A 73 4.84 12.38 8.71
CA TRP A 73 4.88 12.49 7.25
C TRP A 73 3.50 12.61 6.62
N ILE A 74 2.54 11.81 7.08
CA ILE A 74 1.16 11.88 6.59
C ILE A 74 0.54 13.23 6.94
N ASP A 75 0.68 13.67 8.19
CA ASP A 75 0.05 14.91 8.66
C ASP A 75 0.51 16.12 7.85
N GLN A 76 1.83 16.22 7.59
CA GLN A 76 2.40 17.25 6.73
C GLN A 76 1.92 17.16 5.28
N LEU A 77 1.81 15.95 4.72
CA LEU A 77 1.30 15.75 3.36
C LEU A 77 -0.15 16.21 3.24
N ILE A 78 -0.99 15.87 4.22
CA ILE A 78 -2.38 16.28 4.28
C ILE A 78 -2.45 17.80 4.36
N GLU A 79 -1.75 18.43 5.32
CA GLU A 79 -1.71 19.89 5.49
C GLU A 79 -1.31 20.59 4.20
N TYR A 80 -0.24 20.12 3.54
CA TYR A 80 0.20 20.64 2.26
C TYR A 80 -0.92 20.56 1.21
N CYS A 81 -1.59 19.41 1.06
CA CYS A 81 -2.70 19.24 0.12
C CYS A 81 -3.87 20.19 0.42
N PHE A 82 -4.15 20.43 1.70
CA PHE A 82 -5.19 21.37 2.13
C PHE A 82 -4.91 22.81 1.70
N LEU A 83 -3.63 23.22 1.70
CA LEU A 83 -3.20 24.53 1.23
C LEU A 83 -3.22 24.66 -0.30
N GLN A 84 -2.96 23.58 -1.03
CA GLN A 84 -2.92 23.60 -2.51
C GLN A 84 -4.31 23.55 -3.17
N VAL A 85 -5.31 22.98 -2.50
CA VAL A 85 -6.65 22.73 -3.08
C VAL A 85 -7.73 23.49 -2.32
N ALA A 86 -8.32 24.49 -2.98
CA ALA A 86 -9.48 25.21 -2.46
C ALA A 86 -10.74 24.33 -2.42
N ASP A 87 -11.59 24.49 -1.41
CA ASP A 87 -12.82 23.71 -1.25
C ASP A 87 -13.75 23.79 -2.47
N LYS A 88 -13.81 24.97 -3.11
CA LYS A 88 -14.60 25.18 -4.33
C LYS A 88 -14.15 24.27 -5.48
N LYS A 89 -12.85 23.98 -5.61
CA LYS A 89 -12.32 23.07 -6.63
C LYS A 89 -12.77 21.64 -6.38
N LEU A 90 -12.74 21.21 -5.11
CA LEU A 90 -13.20 19.89 -4.72
C LEU A 90 -14.73 19.75 -4.91
N ALA A 91 -15.49 20.79 -4.57
CA ALA A 91 -16.95 20.80 -4.73
C ALA A 91 -17.41 20.58 -6.19
N VAL A 92 -16.63 21.04 -7.17
CA VAL A 92 -16.92 20.84 -8.61
C VAL A 92 -16.09 19.72 -9.26
N ALA A 93 -15.38 18.91 -8.46
CA ALA A 93 -14.47 17.89 -8.96
C ALA A 93 -15.15 16.85 -9.85
N ALA A 94 -16.39 16.45 -9.53
CA ALA A 94 -17.14 15.48 -10.32
C ALA A 94 -17.47 15.98 -11.74
N VAL A 95 -17.58 17.30 -11.93
CA VAL A 95 -17.81 17.91 -13.24
C VAL A 95 -16.50 18.11 -13.98
N ALA A 96 -15.46 18.63 -13.30
CA ALA A 96 -14.17 18.91 -13.90
C ALA A 96 -13.35 17.64 -14.22
N LEU A 97 -13.50 16.60 -13.42
CA LEU A 97 -12.74 15.34 -13.46
C LEU A 97 -13.70 14.15 -13.34
N PRO A 98 -14.54 13.88 -14.35
CA PRO A 98 -15.67 12.95 -14.22
C PRO A 98 -15.26 11.48 -14.06
N CYS A 99 -14.13 11.08 -14.64
CA CYS A 99 -13.61 9.72 -14.48
C CYS A 99 -12.73 9.65 -13.22
N ASN A 100 -13.12 8.78 -12.28
CA ASN A 100 -12.52 8.66 -10.94
C ASN A 100 -12.42 10.02 -10.22
N ALA A 101 -13.57 10.70 -10.12
CA ALA A 101 -13.65 11.99 -9.47
C ALA A 101 -13.06 11.94 -8.05
N PRO A 102 -12.07 12.81 -7.74
CA PRO A 102 -11.43 12.81 -6.43
C PRO A 102 -12.40 13.30 -5.35
N THR A 103 -12.42 12.60 -4.22
CA THR A 103 -13.29 12.91 -3.07
C THR A 103 -12.57 13.60 -1.92
N THR A 104 -11.23 13.67 -1.99
CA THR A 104 -10.37 14.36 -1.01
C THR A 104 -9.49 15.38 -1.72
N LYS A 105 -9.00 16.38 -0.97
CA LYS A 105 -8.04 17.37 -1.50
C LYS A 105 -6.72 16.74 -1.94
N GLU A 106 -6.26 15.73 -1.21
CA GLU A 106 -5.07 14.96 -1.58
C GLU A 106 -5.26 14.27 -2.92
N ALA A 107 -6.35 13.50 -3.07
CA ALA A 107 -6.67 12.84 -4.34
C ALA A 107 -6.83 13.86 -5.47
N TYR A 108 -7.42 15.03 -5.20
CA TYR A 108 -7.56 16.10 -6.18
C TYR A 108 -6.21 16.65 -6.63
N LEU A 109 -5.28 16.87 -5.71
CA LEU A 109 -3.93 17.36 -6.03
C LEU A 109 -3.16 16.32 -6.86
N GLN A 110 -3.12 15.07 -6.40
CA GLN A 110 -2.48 13.96 -7.12
C GLN A 110 -3.08 13.80 -8.53
N ARG A 111 -4.41 13.89 -8.64
CA ARG A 111 -5.14 13.83 -9.90
C ARG A 111 -4.82 15.00 -10.83
N SER A 112 -4.67 16.19 -10.29
CA SER A 112 -4.28 17.38 -11.06
C SER A 112 -2.86 17.23 -11.61
N ILE A 113 -1.91 16.79 -10.77
CA ILE A 113 -0.54 16.50 -11.18
C ILE A 113 -0.51 15.41 -12.27
N PHE A 114 -1.24 14.30 -12.06
CA PHE A 114 -1.37 13.24 -13.05
C PHE A 114 -1.85 13.78 -14.40
N SER A 115 -2.88 14.62 -14.40
CA SER A 115 -3.47 15.18 -15.62
C SER A 115 -2.53 16.14 -16.36
N THR A 116 -1.58 16.78 -15.65
CA THR A 116 -0.52 17.59 -16.26
C THR A 116 0.44 16.74 -17.11
N TYR A 117 0.80 15.54 -16.64
CA TYR A 117 1.71 14.64 -17.35
C TYR A 117 1.01 13.72 -18.34
N TYR A 118 -0.24 13.33 -18.03
CA TYR A 118 -1.03 12.36 -18.79
C TYR A 118 -2.44 12.92 -19.08
N PRO A 119 -2.56 13.91 -19.98
CA PRO A 119 -3.81 14.64 -20.19
C PRO A 119 -4.91 13.82 -20.90
N GLN A 120 -4.58 12.67 -21.46
CA GLN A 120 -5.53 11.87 -22.24
C GLN A 120 -6.49 11.10 -21.34
N ILE A 121 -7.77 11.03 -21.73
CA ILE A 121 -8.80 10.29 -21.01
C ILE A 121 -8.45 8.80 -20.86
N ILE A 122 -7.77 8.21 -21.85
CA ILE A 122 -7.35 6.80 -21.81
C ILE A 122 -6.36 6.53 -20.66
N SER A 123 -5.47 7.48 -20.35
CA SER A 123 -4.49 7.35 -19.26
C SER A 123 -5.18 7.33 -17.89
N VAL A 124 -6.30 8.06 -17.78
CA VAL A 124 -7.13 8.05 -16.58
C VAL A 124 -7.76 6.68 -16.36
N GLN A 125 -8.25 6.07 -17.45
CA GLN A 125 -8.97 4.80 -17.41
C GLN A 125 -8.07 3.61 -17.01
N THR A 126 -6.74 3.75 -17.10
CA THR A 126 -5.82 2.74 -16.59
C THR A 126 -5.67 2.77 -15.06
N VAL A 127 -6.11 3.85 -14.40
CA VAL A 127 -6.10 3.96 -12.94
C VAL A 127 -7.40 3.35 -12.39
N ARG A 128 -7.28 2.31 -11.57
CA ARG A 128 -8.44 1.68 -10.93
C ARG A 128 -8.94 2.54 -9.76
N LYS A 129 -10.26 2.55 -9.57
CA LYS A 129 -10.94 3.25 -8.48
C LYS A 129 -10.81 2.48 -7.17
#